data_AF-A0AA92QE04-F1
#
_entry.id   AF-A0AA92QE04-F1
#
_cell.length_a   1.000
_cell.length_b   1.000
_cell.length_c   1.000
_cell.angle_alpha   90.00
_cell.angle_beta   90.00
_cell.angle_gamma   90.00
#
_symmetry.space_group_name_H-M   'P 1'
#
loop_
_entity.id
_entity.type
_entity.pdbx_description
1 polymer ?
#
loop_
_entity_poly.entity_id
_entity_poly.type
_entity_poly.pdbx_seq_one_letter_code
_entity_poly.pdbx_strand_id
1 'polypeptide(L)'
;MAALTGHAYSAVISCPFVSDIKQAPGEYGGFAYTAPLPNGQQWTGENPMADEADLGRVVFQEAYIVNAKNFVACDYVGKKAAGMRMVLKTASPIRPAGAAWKWQRQADGTVLPHCVGPNPTQCTFE
;
A
#
# COMPACT_ATOMS: atom_id res chain seq x y z
N MET A 1 6.74 10.59 -41.04
CA MET A 1 6.22 9.85 -39.88
C MET A 1 6.86 10.42 -38.63
N ALA A 2 6.08 11.03 -37.75
CA ALA A 2 6.58 11.59 -36.49
C ALA A 2 6.80 10.45 -35.49
N ALA A 3 8.02 10.35 -34.95
CA ALA A 3 8.33 9.45 -33.84
C ALA A 3 7.66 10.01 -32.57
N LEU A 4 6.62 9.32 -32.10
CA LEU A 4 6.07 9.56 -30.77
C LEU A 4 7.05 8.96 -29.76
N THR A 5 7.97 9.77 -29.26
CA THR A 5 8.75 9.45 -28.06
C THR A 5 7.80 9.48 -26.86
N GLY A 6 7.15 8.35 -26.62
CA GLY A 6 6.35 8.12 -25.42
C GLY A 6 7.25 8.25 -24.20
N HIS A 7 7.15 9.38 -23.50
CA HIS A 7 7.72 9.52 -22.17
C HIS A 7 6.88 8.62 -21.26
N ALA A 8 7.41 7.43 -20.94
CA ALA A 8 6.89 6.63 -19.85
C ALA A 8 7.18 7.38 -18.55
N TYR A 9 6.31 8.33 -18.20
CA TYR A 9 6.28 8.87 -16.85
C TYR A 9 5.91 7.70 -15.95
N SER A 10 6.88 7.23 -15.16
CA SER A 10 6.56 6.32 -14.06
C SER A 10 5.61 7.09 -13.14
N ALA A 11 4.37 6.62 -13.05
CA ALA A 11 3.40 7.25 -12.18
C ALA A 11 3.92 7.10 -10.75
N VAL A 12 4.16 8.22 -10.07
CA VAL A 12 4.50 8.19 -8.65
C VAL A 12 3.26 7.69 -7.91
N ILE A 13 3.34 6.50 -7.32
CA ILE A 13 2.26 5.86 -6.59
C ILE A 13 2.47 6.11 -5.09
N SER A 14 1.39 6.28 -4.34
CA SER A 14 1.40 6.30 -2.88
C SER A 14 0.48 5.22 -2.32
N CYS A 15 0.59 4.97 -1.02
CA CYS A 15 -0.47 4.24 -0.30
C CYS A 15 -1.84 4.90 -0.55
N PRO A 16 -2.94 4.12 -0.60
CA PRO A 16 -4.27 4.68 -0.81
C PRO A 16 -4.72 5.51 0.40
N PHE A 17 -5.55 6.53 0.18
CA PHE A 17 -6.27 7.11 1.31
C PHE A 17 -7.39 6.18 1.74
N VAL A 18 -7.75 6.19 3.03
CA VAL A 18 -8.88 5.40 3.56
C VAL A 18 -10.17 5.69 2.79
N SER A 19 -10.38 6.93 2.34
CA SER A 19 -11.52 7.34 1.52
C SER A 19 -11.61 6.67 0.15
N ASP A 20 -10.48 6.19 -0.37
CA ASP A 20 -10.40 5.57 -1.70
C ASP A 20 -10.50 4.04 -1.62
N ILE A 21 -10.42 3.49 -0.40
CA ILE A 21 -10.51 2.05 -0.15
C ILE A 21 -11.98 1.65 -0.13
N LYS A 22 -12.31 0.61 -0.89
CA LYS A 22 -13.62 -0.03 -0.91
C LYS A 22 -13.55 -1.33 -0.15
N GLN A 23 -14.56 -1.62 0.66
CA GLN A 23 -14.71 -2.90 1.35
C GLN A 23 -15.81 -3.75 0.71
N ALA A 24 -15.64 -5.07 0.75
CA ALA A 24 -16.64 -6.07 0.40
C ALA A 24 -16.55 -7.24 1.39
N PRO A 25 -17.62 -8.04 1.57
CA PRO A 25 -17.56 -9.24 2.41
C PRO A 25 -16.40 -10.15 2.01
N GLY A 26 -15.61 -10.60 2.99
CA GLY A 26 -14.50 -11.54 2.78
C GLY A 26 -14.98 -12.97 2.54
N GLU A 27 -14.15 -13.78 1.89
CA GLU A 27 -14.46 -15.19 1.59
C GLU A 27 -14.62 -16.04 2.86
N TYR A 28 -13.86 -15.72 3.91
CA TYR A 28 -13.81 -16.48 5.17
C TYR A 28 -14.40 -15.70 6.35
N GLY A 29 -15.25 -14.71 6.08
CA GLY A 29 -15.74 -13.73 7.05
C GLY A 29 -14.94 -12.43 7.00
N GLY A 30 -15.35 -11.47 7.83
CA GLY A 30 -14.77 -10.12 7.83
C GLY A 30 -14.91 -9.41 6.48
N PHE A 31 -13.87 -8.68 6.08
CA PHE A 31 -13.89 -7.85 4.88
C PHE A 31 -12.61 -7.98 4.04
N ALA A 32 -12.80 -7.96 2.72
CA ALA A 32 -11.77 -7.74 1.73
C ALA A 32 -11.79 -6.26 1.29
N TYR A 33 -10.61 -5.73 0.96
CA TYR A 33 -10.39 -4.32 0.65
C TYR A 33 -9.74 -4.16 -0.72
N THR A 34 -10.17 -3.16 -1.48
CA THR A 34 -9.58 -2.81 -2.78
C THR A 34 -9.44 -1.30 -2.95
N ALA A 35 -8.40 -0.85 -3.65
CA ALA A 35 -8.28 0.54 -4.10
C ALA A 35 -7.63 0.57 -5.50
N PRO A 36 -8.33 1.03 -6.55
CA PRO A 36 -7.82 0.99 -7.92
C PRO A 36 -6.74 2.05 -8.19
N LEU A 37 -5.81 1.73 -9.09
CA LEU A 37 -4.86 2.68 -9.67
C LEU A 37 -5.19 2.95 -11.15
N PRO A 38 -4.79 4.12 -11.71
CA PRO A 38 -5.13 4.48 -13.10
C PRO A 38 -4.62 3.52 -14.17
N ASN A 39 -3.57 2.74 -13.89
CA ASN A 39 -2.95 1.80 -14.83
C ASN A 39 -3.57 0.39 -14.81
N GLY A 40 -4.73 0.23 -14.16
CA GLY A 40 -5.40 -1.07 -14.01
C GLY A 40 -4.80 -1.97 -12.93
N GLN A 41 -3.71 -1.55 -12.25
CA GLN A 41 -3.31 -2.18 -11.01
C GLN A 41 -4.28 -1.82 -9.89
N GLN A 42 -4.28 -2.60 -8.81
CA GLN A 42 -5.06 -2.30 -7.63
C GLN A 42 -4.32 -2.70 -6.37
N TRP A 43 -4.57 -1.94 -5.31
CA TRP A 43 -4.30 -2.36 -3.95
C TRP A 43 -5.33 -3.42 -3.53
N THR A 44 -4.87 -4.40 -2.77
CA THR A 44 -5.72 -5.43 -2.16
C THR A 44 -5.36 -5.63 -0.69
N GLY A 45 -6.34 -5.86 0.15
CA GLY A 45 -6.15 -6.23 1.55
C GLY A 45 -7.29 -7.14 2.02
N GLU A 46 -7.11 -7.75 3.18
CA GLU A 46 -8.16 -8.56 3.82
C GLU A 46 -7.98 -8.48 5.34
N ASN A 47 -9.09 -8.46 6.06
CA ASN A 47 -9.13 -8.70 7.49
C ASN A 47 -10.34 -9.58 7.83
N PRO A 48 -10.14 -10.87 8.15
CA PRO A 48 -11.23 -11.81 8.44
C PRO A 48 -11.93 -11.53 9.78
N MET A 49 -11.38 -10.61 10.60
CA MET A 49 -11.92 -10.22 11.90
C MET A 49 -12.53 -8.81 11.90
N ALA A 50 -12.55 -8.13 10.75
CA ALA A 50 -13.08 -6.76 10.65
C ALA A 50 -14.61 -6.73 10.68
N ASP A 51 -15.14 -5.69 11.31
CA ASP A 51 -16.55 -5.30 11.24
C ASP A 51 -16.75 -4.20 10.18
N GLU A 52 -17.99 -4.01 9.72
CA GLU A 52 -18.32 -3.06 8.64
C GLU A 52 -17.90 -1.62 8.95
N ALA A 53 -17.90 -1.23 10.23
CA ALA A 53 -17.55 0.11 10.69
C ALA A 53 -16.04 0.35 10.82
N ASP A 54 -15.21 -0.68 10.68
CA ASP A 54 -13.77 -0.60 11.01
C ASP A 54 -12.98 0.20 9.98
N LEU A 55 -13.31 0.10 8.69
CA LEU A 55 -12.61 0.85 7.64
C LEU A 55 -12.65 2.37 7.90
N GLY A 56 -13.79 2.89 8.36
CA GLY A 56 -13.93 4.32 8.71
C GLY A 56 -13.18 4.76 9.97
N ARG A 57 -12.50 3.84 10.66
CA ARG A 57 -11.84 4.06 11.96
C ARG A 57 -10.35 3.77 11.94
N VAL A 58 -9.81 3.23 10.85
CA VAL A 58 -8.37 3.01 10.72
C VAL A 58 -7.66 4.28 10.27
N VAL A 59 -6.38 4.37 10.63
CA VAL A 59 -5.50 5.46 10.20
C VAL A 59 -4.23 4.86 9.61
N PHE A 60 -3.67 5.51 8.60
CA PHE A 60 -2.39 5.13 8.03
C PHE A 60 -1.29 5.20 9.11
N GLN A 61 -0.43 4.19 9.16
CA GLN A 61 0.64 4.08 10.16
C GLN A 61 2.02 4.05 9.51
N GLU A 62 2.22 3.17 8.53
CA GLU A 62 3.53 2.91 7.94
C GLU A 62 3.41 2.21 6.59
N ALA A 63 4.50 2.21 5.83
CA ALA A 63 4.59 1.43 4.59
C ALA A 63 5.97 0.78 4.42
N TYR A 64 5.99 -0.38 3.77
CA TYR A 64 7.20 -1.14 3.47
C TYR A 64 7.28 -1.49 1.99
N ILE A 65 8.48 -1.39 1.42
CA ILE A 65 8.79 -1.95 0.10
C ILE A 65 9.47 -3.31 0.29
N VAL A 66 8.91 -4.35 -0.30
CA VAL A 66 9.41 -5.73 -0.21
C VAL A 66 9.80 -6.23 -1.60
N ASN A 67 10.96 -5.77 -2.08
CA ASN A 67 11.45 -6.10 -3.43
C ASN A 67 11.78 -7.58 -3.63
N ALA A 68 12.08 -8.34 -2.57
CA ALA A 68 12.23 -9.79 -2.68
C ALA A 68 10.97 -10.50 -3.23
N LYS A 69 9.81 -9.84 -3.13
CA LYS A 69 8.51 -10.33 -3.61
C LYS A 69 7.78 -9.32 -4.49
N ASN A 70 8.46 -8.24 -4.92
CA ASN A 70 7.93 -7.13 -5.71
C ASN A 70 6.55 -6.64 -5.22
N PHE A 71 6.47 -6.20 -3.97
CA PHE A 71 5.26 -5.54 -3.49
C PHE A 71 5.53 -4.38 -2.52
N VAL A 72 4.55 -3.49 -2.40
CA VAL A 72 4.46 -2.50 -1.33
C VAL A 72 3.34 -2.89 -0.37
N ALA A 73 3.58 -2.80 0.92
CA ALA A 73 2.58 -2.97 1.97
C ALA A 73 2.36 -1.64 2.68
N CYS A 74 1.12 -1.26 2.89
CA CYS A 74 0.69 -0.08 3.63
C CYS A 74 -0.17 -0.53 4.80
N ASP A 75 0.23 -0.19 6.01
CA ASP A 75 -0.45 -0.59 7.23
C ASP A 75 -1.34 0.52 7.75
N TYR A 76 -2.56 0.14 8.10
CA TYR A 76 -3.55 0.99 8.72
C TYR A 76 -3.92 0.41 10.07
N VAL A 77 -3.76 1.20 11.13
CA VAL A 77 -4.05 0.79 12.50
C VAL A 77 -5.44 1.26 12.89
N GLY A 78 -6.20 0.36 13.50
CA GLY A 78 -7.50 0.64 14.10
C GLY A 78 -7.54 0.18 15.55
N LYS A 79 -8.65 0.42 16.24
CA LYS A 79 -8.85 -0.11 17.59
C LYS A 79 -9.12 -1.63 17.52
N LYS A 80 -8.65 -2.39 18.52
CA LYS A 80 -8.85 -3.85 18.60
C LYS A 80 -8.29 -4.56 17.34
N ALA A 81 -9.07 -5.45 16.73
CA ALA A 81 -8.69 -6.24 15.56
C ALA A 81 -8.93 -5.52 14.22
N ALA A 82 -9.28 -4.23 14.23
CA ALA A 82 -9.66 -3.47 13.02
C ALA A 82 -8.49 -3.13 12.07
N GLY A 83 -7.24 -3.36 12.47
CA GLY A 83 -6.08 -3.05 11.64
C GLY A 83 -6.10 -3.80 10.30
N MET A 84 -5.60 -3.17 9.24
CA MET A 84 -5.55 -3.79 7.91
C MET A 84 -4.26 -3.43 7.17
N ARG A 85 -3.87 -4.30 6.24
CA ARG A 85 -2.72 -4.11 5.35
C ARG A 85 -3.19 -4.10 3.91
N MET A 86 -2.95 -2.98 3.21
CA MET A 86 -3.13 -2.90 1.76
C MET A 86 -1.82 -3.27 1.08
N VAL A 87 -1.89 -4.15 0.09
CA VAL A 87 -0.75 -4.65 -0.68
C VAL A 87 -0.92 -4.30 -2.15
N LEU A 88 0.14 -3.78 -2.76
CA LEU A 88 0.25 -3.60 -4.21
C LEU A 88 1.39 -4.47 -4.72
N LYS A 89 1.07 -5.46 -5.55
CA LYS A 89 2.06 -6.29 -6.25
C LYS A 89 2.44 -5.63 -7.58
N THR A 90 3.72 -5.67 -7.90
CA THR A 90 4.28 -5.10 -9.14
C THR A 90 5.02 -6.17 -9.92
N ALA A 91 5.13 -5.99 -11.24
CA ALA A 91 5.92 -6.88 -12.10
C ALA A 91 7.43 -6.56 -12.03
N SER A 92 7.80 -5.38 -11.54
CA SER A 92 9.17 -4.89 -11.49
C SER A 92 9.53 -4.41 -10.07
N PRO A 93 10.83 -4.40 -9.72
CA PRO A 93 11.27 -3.90 -8.43
C PRO A 93 10.85 -2.44 -8.23
N ILE A 94 10.37 -2.14 -7.03
CA ILE A 94 9.88 -0.83 -6.62
C ILE A 94 11.04 0.00 -6.05
N ARG A 95 11.05 1.29 -6.37
CA ARG A 95 12.01 2.27 -5.83
C ARG A 95 11.28 3.24 -4.89
N PRO A 96 11.77 3.43 -3.65
CA PRO A 96 11.23 4.47 -2.78
C PRO A 96 11.44 5.84 -3.41
N ALA A 97 10.40 6.67 -3.40
CA ALA A 97 10.45 8.06 -3.79
C ALA A 97 10.15 8.95 -2.58
N GLY A 98 10.94 10.00 -2.37
CA GLY A 98 10.76 10.95 -1.28
C GLY A 98 11.56 10.64 -0.01
N ALA A 99 11.66 11.63 0.87
CA ALA A 99 12.59 11.63 2.00
C ALA A 99 12.11 10.86 3.25
N ALA A 100 10.84 10.44 3.27
CA ALA A 100 10.24 9.70 4.39
C ALA A 100 10.68 8.23 4.46
N TRP A 101 11.28 7.70 3.40
CA TRP A 101 11.82 6.34 3.40
C TRP A 101 13.15 6.26 4.17
N LYS A 102 13.24 5.28 5.05
CA LYS A 102 14.43 4.92 5.82
C LYS A 102 14.69 3.43 5.65
N TRP A 103 15.97 3.03 5.65
CA TRP A 103 16.34 1.63 5.65
C TRP A 103 16.24 1.08 7.07
N GLN A 104 15.27 0.20 7.32
CA GLN A 104 15.02 -0.38 8.63
C GLN A 104 15.30 -1.87 8.65
N ARG A 105 16.08 -2.30 9.64
CA ARG A 105 16.27 -3.71 9.95
C ARG A 105 15.02 -4.29 10.62
N GLN A 106 14.49 -5.36 10.06
CA GLN A 106 13.35 -6.11 10.58
C GLN A 106 13.82 -7.16 11.61
N ALA A 107 12.87 -7.73 12.35
CA ALA A 107 13.16 -8.75 13.37
C ALA A 107 13.83 -10.02 12.80
N ASP A 108 13.55 -10.36 11.53
CA ASP A 108 14.15 -11.48 10.81
C ASP A 108 15.55 -11.16 10.24
N GLY A 109 16.08 -9.97 10.52
CA GLY A 109 17.38 -9.50 10.07
C GLY A 109 17.39 -8.85 8.68
N THR A 110 16.30 -8.92 7.91
CA THR A 110 16.18 -8.25 6.61
C THR A 110 16.21 -6.74 6.77
N VAL A 111 16.66 -6.01 5.74
CA VAL A 111 16.64 -4.54 5.73
C VAL A 111 15.73 -4.10 4.60
N LEU A 112 14.64 -3.43 4.96
CA LEU A 112 13.61 -2.99 4.03
C LEU A 112 13.49 -1.45 4.04
N PRO A 113 13.16 -0.80 2.91
CA PRO A 113 12.66 0.55 2.93
C PRO A 113 11.36 0.60 3.75
N HIS A 114 11.38 1.40 4.80
CA HIS A 114 10.27 1.69 5.70
C HIS A 114 9.95 3.19 5.60
N CYS A 115 8.70 3.53 5.27
CA CYS A 115 8.23 4.90 5.26
C CYS A 115 7.73 5.30 6.64
N VAL A 116 8.38 6.28 7.26
CA VAL A 116 8.01 6.84 8.58
C VAL A 116 7.13 8.10 8.49
N GLY A 117 6.62 8.41 7.30
CA GLY A 117 5.74 9.55 7.10
C GLY A 117 4.35 9.28 7.69
N PRO A 118 3.72 10.21 8.41
CA PRO A 118 2.38 10.00 8.97
C PRO A 118 1.24 10.01 7.93
N ASN A 119 1.51 10.38 6.67
CA ASN A 119 0.50 10.47 5.62
C ASN A 119 0.84 9.60 4.41
N PRO A 120 -0.15 8.98 3.75
CA PRO A 120 0.06 8.16 2.56
C PRO A 120 0.87 8.88 1.46
N THR A 121 0.63 10.18 1.24
CA THR A 121 1.32 11.00 0.23
C THR A 121 2.80 11.24 0.49
N GLN A 122 3.29 10.93 1.68
CA GLN A 122 4.72 11.00 2.01
C GLN A 122 5.43 9.68 1.68
N CYS A 123 4.68 8.61 1.45
CA CYS A 123 5.17 7.26 1.17
C CYS A 123 5.02 6.93 -0.32
N THR A 124 5.64 7.77 -1.16
CA THR A 124 5.60 7.63 -2.61
C THR A 124 6.63 6.64 -3.15
N PHE A 125 6.38 6.01 -4.29
CA PHE A 125 7.30 5.07 -4.93
C PHE A 125 7.03 4.95 -6.44
N GLU A 126 7.96 4.32 -7.16
CA GLU A 126 7.92 4.09 -8.60
C GLU A 126 8.45 2.70 -9.01
#